data_AF-X1VMZ7-F1
#
_entry.id   AF-X1VMZ7-F1
#
_cell.length_a   1.000
_cell.length_b   1.000
_cell.length_c   1.000
_cell.angle_alpha   90.00
_cell.angle_beta   90.00
_cell.angle_gamma   90.00
#
_symmetry.space_group_name_H-M   'P 1'
#
loop_
_entity.id
_entity.type
_entity.pdbx_description
1 polymer ?
#
loop_
_entity_poly.entity_id
_entity_poly.type
_entity_poly.pdbx_seq_one_letter_code
_entity_poly.pdbx_strand_id
1 'polypeptide(L)'
;ELGNYFEDHLIKMPKILAFNKQDLPDTFDTSEFLENINYFKYKNFKINKTIATEGVGVVESFEDLIGLIFKKIYKSQLISLME
;
A
#
# COMPACT_ATOMS: atom_id res chain seq x y z
N GLU A 1 -2.24 13.75 -10.79
CA GLU A 1 -3.45 14.34 -10.16
C GLU A 1 -3.52 14.10 -8.65
N LEU A 2 -3.63 12.85 -8.16
CA LEU A 2 -3.73 12.57 -6.71
C LEU A 2 -2.60 13.18 -5.87
N GLY A 3 -1.36 13.19 -6.38
CA GLY A 3 -0.23 13.83 -5.70
C GLY A 3 -0.41 15.33 -5.47
N ASN A 4 -1.14 16.01 -6.36
CA ASN A 4 -1.43 17.45 -6.22
C ASN A 4 -2.57 17.70 -5.23
N TYR A 5 -3.57 16.80 -5.21
CA TYR A 5 -4.71 16.94 -4.30
C TYR A 5 -4.37 16.60 -2.84
N PHE A 6 -3.46 15.67 -2.64
CA PHE A 6 -3.19 15.10 -1.31
C PHE A 6 -1.75 15.35 -0.83
N GLU A 7 -0.88 15.93 -1.65
CA GLU A 7 0.49 16.33 -1.29
C GLU A 7 1.20 15.28 -0.38
N ASP A 8 1.71 15.73 0.76
CA ASP A 8 2.33 14.94 1.81
C ASP A 8 1.42 13.88 2.45
N HIS A 9 0.10 14.11 2.46
CA HIS A 9 -0.84 13.14 2.98
C HIS A 9 -0.82 11.86 2.14
N LEU A 10 -0.68 11.97 0.82
CA LEU A 10 -0.55 10.79 -0.05
C LEU A 10 0.71 10.01 0.30
N ILE A 11 1.80 10.67 0.69
CA ILE A 11 3.06 10.01 1.07
C ILE A 11 2.88 9.22 2.39
N LYS A 12 2.21 9.82 3.36
CA LYS A 12 2.07 9.30 4.74
C LYS A 12 0.90 8.34 4.95
N MET A 13 -0.12 8.36 4.08
CA MET A 13 -1.32 7.53 4.22
C MET A 13 -1.00 6.02 4.08
N PRO A 14 -1.58 5.15 4.92
CA PRO A 14 -1.60 3.70 4.70
C PRO A 14 -2.15 3.37 3.32
N LYS A 15 -1.43 2.57 2.55
CA LYS A 15 -1.91 2.11 1.24
C LYS A 15 -1.27 0.79 0.84
N ILE A 16 -1.99 0.06 -0.01
CA ILE A 16 -1.54 -1.19 -0.64
C ILE A 16 -1.47 -0.95 -2.14
N LEU A 17 -0.40 -1.41 -2.79
CA LEU A 17 -0.35 -1.59 -4.23
C LEU A 17 -0.64 -3.05 -4.55
N ALA A 18 -1.80 -3.31 -5.16
CA ALA A 18 -2.16 -4.63 -5.65
C ALA A 18 -1.69 -4.77 -7.10
N PHE A 19 -0.64 -5.55 -7.35
CA PHE A 19 -0.29 -6.02 -8.68
C PHE A 19 -1.29 -7.10 -9.08
N ASN A 20 -2.41 -6.64 -9.65
CA ASN A 20 -3.51 -7.49 -10.06
C ASN A 20 -3.21 -8.21 -11.39
N LYS A 21 -4.07 -9.17 -11.74
CA LYS A 21 -4.03 -9.97 -12.98
C LYS A 21 -2.80 -10.85 -13.12
N GLN A 22 -2.34 -11.43 -12.01
CA GLN A 22 -1.14 -12.29 -11.98
C GLN A 22 -1.34 -13.65 -12.66
N ASP A 23 -2.58 -13.95 -13.07
CA ASP A 23 -2.96 -15.07 -13.91
C ASP A 23 -2.57 -14.89 -15.39
N LEU A 24 -2.29 -13.64 -15.83
CA LEU A 24 -1.90 -13.37 -17.21
C LEU A 24 -0.42 -13.73 -17.46
N PRO A 25 -0.07 -14.19 -18.68
CA PRO A 25 1.32 -14.52 -19.01
C PRO A 25 2.22 -13.27 -19.17
N ASP A 26 1.64 -12.11 -19.45
CA ASP A 26 2.35 -10.85 -19.63
C ASP A 26 2.12 -9.93 -18.41
N THR A 27 2.78 -10.27 -17.30
CA THR A 27 2.74 -9.46 -16.07
C THR A 27 3.84 -8.41 -16.09
N PHE A 28 3.55 -7.26 -15.49
CA PHE A 28 4.55 -6.20 -15.31
C PHE A 28 5.76 -6.69 -14.51
N ASP A 29 6.96 -6.27 -14.93
CA ASP A 29 8.11 -6.31 -14.02
C ASP A 29 7.80 -5.40 -12.83
N THR A 30 7.64 -6.05 -11.68
CA THR A 30 7.28 -5.40 -10.44
C THR A 30 8.35 -4.39 -10.02
N SER A 31 9.62 -4.71 -10.22
CA SER A 31 10.74 -3.84 -9.81
C SER A 31 10.79 -2.59 -10.67
N GLU A 32 10.70 -2.76 -11.99
CA GLU A 32 10.69 -1.63 -12.93
C GLU A 32 9.51 -0.69 -12.67
N PHE A 33 8.31 -1.24 -12.47
CA PHE A 33 7.13 -0.44 -12.16
C PHE A 33 7.31 0.36 -10.85
N LEU A 34 7.85 -0.26 -9.81
CA LEU A 34 8.06 0.36 -8.50
C LEU A 34 9.05 1.52 -8.57
N GLU A 35 10.15 1.35 -9.31
CA GLU A 35 11.12 2.42 -9.57
C GLU A 35 10.44 3.60 -10.29
N ASN A 36 9.67 3.32 -11.33
CA ASN A 36 8.97 4.36 -12.12
C ASN A 36 7.98 5.19 -11.30
N ILE A 37 7.35 4.62 -10.26
CA ILE A 37 6.46 5.37 -9.36
C ILE A 37 7.19 6.02 -8.18
N ASN A 38 8.52 5.87 -8.09
CA ASN A 38 9.34 6.29 -6.95
C ASN A 38 8.82 5.73 -5.63
N TYR A 39 8.57 4.41 -5.57
CA TYR A 39 7.87 3.78 -4.46
C TYR A 39 8.52 4.01 -3.08
N PHE A 40 9.84 4.19 -3.07
CA PHE A 40 10.65 4.43 -1.86
C PHE A 40 10.21 5.67 -1.06
N LYS A 41 9.51 6.63 -1.68
CA LYS A 41 9.00 7.81 -0.96
C LYS A 41 7.87 7.46 0.01
N TYR A 42 7.15 6.36 -0.20
CA TYR A 42 5.97 5.99 0.60
C TYR A 42 6.36 5.20 1.86
N LYS A 43 6.01 5.72 3.05
CA LYS A 43 6.42 5.14 4.35
C LYS A 43 5.46 4.08 4.94
N ASN A 44 4.19 4.09 4.53
CA ASN A 44 3.15 3.16 4.99
C ASN A 44 2.57 2.41 3.78
N PHE A 45 3.41 1.60 3.17
CA PHE A 45 3.18 0.98 1.87
C PHE A 45 3.44 -0.52 1.94
N LYS A 46 2.54 -1.30 1.36
CA LYS A 46 2.76 -2.73 1.10
C LYS A 46 2.39 -3.05 -0.34
N ILE A 47 2.95 -4.14 -0.84
CA ILE A 47 2.83 -4.57 -2.23
C ILE A 47 2.36 -6.01 -2.20
N ASN A 48 1.21 -6.28 -2.82
CA ASN A 48 0.62 -7.61 -2.86
C ASN A 48 0.35 -8.00 -4.31
N LYS A 49 0.59 -9.26 -4.65
CA LYS A 49 0.24 -9.86 -5.94
C LYS A 49 -1.17 -10.43 -5.83
N THR A 50 -2.05 -10.12 -6.78
CA THR A 50 -3.46 -10.50 -6.69
C THR A 50 -4.03 -11.04 -8.00
N ILE A 51 -5.05 -11.89 -7.88
CA ILE A 51 -5.91 -12.34 -8.99
C ILE A 51 -7.35 -12.05 -8.59
N ALA A 52 -7.88 -10.91 -9.03
CA ALA A 52 -9.18 -10.43 -8.59
C ALA A 52 -10.34 -11.37 -8.93
N THR A 53 -10.27 -12.10 -10.04
CA THR A 53 -11.30 -13.05 -10.49
C THR A 53 -11.40 -14.30 -9.61
N GLU A 54 -10.32 -14.65 -8.93
CA GLU A 54 -10.23 -15.83 -8.06
C GLU A 54 -10.19 -15.44 -6.57
N GLY A 55 -10.12 -14.13 -6.26
CA GLY A 55 -10.00 -13.61 -4.91
C GLY A 55 -8.60 -13.78 -4.28
N VAL A 56 -7.63 -14.32 -5.01
CA VAL A 56 -6.27 -14.57 -4.51
C VAL A 56 -5.59 -13.25 -4.14
N GLY A 57 -5.08 -13.17 -2.90
CA GLY A 57 -4.35 -12.01 -2.39
C GLY A 57 -5.24 -10.81 -2.02
N VAL A 58 -6.56 -10.89 -2.25
CA VAL A 58 -7.49 -9.78 -1.99
C VAL A 58 -7.73 -9.64 -0.49
N VAL A 59 -8.08 -10.73 0.20
CA VAL A 59 -8.36 -10.72 1.65
C VAL A 59 -7.10 -10.30 2.42
N GLU A 60 -5.96 -10.87 2.07
CA GLU A 60 -4.66 -10.56 2.66
C GLU A 60 -4.30 -9.08 2.47
N SER A 61 -4.62 -8.50 1.30
CA SER A 61 -4.43 -7.05 1.07
C SER A 61 -5.30 -6.19 1.99
N PHE A 62 -6.53 -6.60 2.28
CA PHE A 62 -7.38 -5.91 3.24
C PHE A 62 -6.85 -6.03 4.67
N GLU A 63 -6.45 -7.23 5.09
CA GLU A 63 -5.84 -7.46 6.40
C GLU A 63 -4.58 -6.61 6.59
N ASP A 64 -3.72 -6.56 5.56
CA ASP A 64 -2.53 -5.72 5.54
C ASP A 64 -2.85 -4.22 5.67
N LEU A 65 -3.86 -3.74 4.94
CA LEU A 65 -4.29 -2.35 5.03
C LEU A 65 -4.79 -2.00 6.43
N ILE A 66 -5.62 -2.88 7.01
CA ILE A 66 -6.13 -2.73 8.38
C ILE A 66 -4.95 -2.69 9.36
N GLY A 67 -3.97 -3.58 9.21
CA GLY A 67 -2.75 -3.60 10.01
C GLY A 67 -1.97 -2.28 9.94
N LEU A 68 -1.82 -1.69 8.74
CA LEU A 68 -1.17 -0.39 8.55
C LEU A 68 -1.96 0.76 9.21
N ILE A 69 -3.29 0.75 9.13
CA ILE A 69 -4.16 1.75 9.76
C ILE A 69 -4.01 1.67 11.28
N PHE A 70 -4.12 0.49 11.87
CA PHE A 70 -3.99 0.30 13.31
C PHE A 70 -2.61 0.70 13.82
N LYS A 71 -1.54 0.29 13.12
CA LYS A 71 -0.17 0.71 13.47
C LYS A 71 -0.02 2.22 13.56
N LYS A 72 -0.67 2.96 12.64
CA LYS A 72 -0.69 4.43 12.67
C LYS A 72 -1.47 4.98 13.85
N ILE A 73 -2.66 4.44 14.14
CA ILE A 73 -3.52 4.88 15.25
C ILE A 73 -2.84 4.64 16.59
N TYR A 74 -2.37 3.41 16.85
CA TYR A 74 -1.73 3.06 18.12
C TYR A 74 -0.42 3.82 18.35
N LYS A 75 0.37 4.05 17.30
CA LYS A 75 1.56 4.91 17.41
C LYS A 75 1.19 6.33 17.85
N SER A 76 0.11 6.88 17.32
CA SER A 76 -0.37 8.21 17.71
C SER A 76 -0.85 8.26 19.16
N GLN A 77 -1.56 7.23 19.61
CA GLN A 77 -2.03 7.12 20.99
C GLN A 77 -0.88 6.98 21.99
N LEU A 78 0.12 6.15 21.66
CA LEU A 78 1.32 5.98 22.50
C LEU A 78 2.09 7.29 22.67
N ILE A 79 2.28 8.07 21.59
CA ILE A 79 2.94 9.37 21.67
C ILE A 79 2.15 10.32 22.57
N SER A 80 0.82 10.39 22.41
CA SER A 80 -0.04 11.24 23.24
C SER A 80 -0.05 10.88 24.73
N LEU A 81 0.30 9.65 25.10
CA LEU A 81 0.40 9.23 26.51
C LEU A 81 1.77 9.56 27.13
N MET A 82 2.76 9.91 26.31
CA MET A 82 4.13 10.23 26.73
C MET A 82 4.42 11.74 26.77
N GLU A 83 3.47 12.56 26.30
CA GLU A 83 3.46 14.03 26.35
C GLU A 83 2.62 14.52 27.53
#